data_AF-A0A958HMW5-F1
#
_entry.id   AF-A0A958HMW5-F1
#
_cell.length_a   1.000
_cell.length_b   1.000
_cell.length_c   1.000
_cell.angle_alpha   90.00
_cell.angle_beta   90.00
_cell.angle_gamma   90.00
#
_symmetry.space_group_name_H-M   'P 1'
#
loop_
_entity.id
_entity.type
_entity.pdbx_description
1 polymer ?
#
loop_
_entity_poly.entity_id
_entity_poly.type
_entity_poly.pdbx_seq_one_letter_code
_entity_poly.pdbx_strand_id
1 'polypeptide(L)'
;LAKTAGMPPLEIANRIAKHLPSADFVGSVDIAPPGYINFRLSDTWLKQQVETIIAEGESAFALDIGAGKRAQVEFVSANPTGPLTVGRTRGGVIGDSTARVLEAAGYKVEREYYFNNAGRQMRNLGNSLRLRYLQALGRTVELPDDDSFYQGKYLIDFANDLVKERGDALAD
;
A
#
# COMPACT_ATOMS: atom_id res chain seq x y z
N LEU A 1 27.85 25.79 3.87
CA LEU A 1 28.25 27.09 4.45
C LEU A 1 29.76 27.30 4.48
N ALA A 2 30.55 26.39 5.08
CA ALA A 2 32.02 26.53 5.24
C ALA A 2 32.79 26.99 3.99
N LYS A 3 32.66 26.26 2.87
CA LYS A 3 33.35 26.60 1.61
C LYS A 3 32.98 28.00 1.07
N THR A 4 31.71 28.35 1.11
CA THR A 4 31.19 29.63 0.61
C THR A 4 31.57 30.80 1.51
N ALA A 5 31.55 30.59 2.83
CA ALA A 5 31.90 31.62 3.81
C ALA A 5 33.42 31.76 4.01
N GLY A 6 34.23 30.82 3.51
CA GLY A 6 35.68 30.81 3.71
C GLY A 6 36.07 30.64 5.18
N MET A 7 35.21 30.04 6.01
CA MET A 7 35.37 29.96 7.46
C MET A 7 35.35 28.51 7.95
N PRO A 8 36.04 28.21 9.07
CA PRO A 8 35.95 26.90 9.72
C PRO A 8 34.50 26.55 10.08
N PRO A 9 34.03 25.31 9.82
CA PRO A 9 32.64 24.93 10.11
C PRO A 9 32.25 25.13 11.59
N LEU A 10 33.19 24.90 12.51
CA LEU A 10 32.99 25.13 13.94
C LEU A 10 32.72 26.61 14.26
N GLU A 11 33.42 27.53 13.59
CA GLU A 11 33.20 28.96 13.79
C GLU A 11 31.82 29.37 13.27
N ILE A 12 31.43 28.83 12.11
CA ILE A 12 30.10 29.06 11.54
C ILE A 12 29.02 28.54 12.49
N ALA A 13 29.17 27.33 13.03
CA ALA A 13 28.22 26.73 13.95
C ALA A 13 28.03 27.58 15.21
N ASN A 14 29.12 28.04 15.82
CA ASN A 14 29.07 28.96 16.97
C ASN A 14 28.38 30.29 16.63
N ARG A 15 28.64 30.86 15.45
CA ARG A 15 27.97 32.09 15.01
C ARG A 15 26.48 31.88 14.81
N ILE A 16 26.07 30.76 14.21
CA ILE A 16 24.64 30.44 14.05
C ILE A 16 23.99 30.28 15.42
N ALA A 17 24.57 29.47 16.32
CA ALA A 17 23.99 29.24 17.64
C ALA A 17 23.81 30.53 18.46
N LYS A 18 24.75 31.48 18.35
CA LYS A 18 24.64 32.79 19.00
C LYS A 18 23.43 33.63 18.51
N HIS A 19 22.98 33.41 17.28
CA HIS A 19 21.88 34.17 16.67
C HIS A 19 20.58 33.37 16.59
N LEU A 20 20.54 32.15 17.15
CA LEU A 20 19.30 31.41 17.23
C LEU A 20 18.33 32.12 18.20
N PRO A 21 17.08 32.38 17.79
CA PRO A 21 16.08 32.89 18.70
C PRO A 21 15.76 31.84 19.77
N SER A 22 15.37 32.30 20.96
CA SER A 22 14.76 31.42 21.96
C SER A 22 13.46 30.85 21.43
N ALA A 23 13.23 29.57 21.66
CA ALA A 23 11.99 28.88 21.34
C ALA A 23 11.62 27.94 22.47
N ASP A 24 10.35 27.93 22.88
CA ASP A 24 9.87 27.17 24.04
C ASP A 24 10.09 25.65 23.91
N PHE A 25 10.12 25.15 22.67
CA PHE A 25 10.37 23.75 22.35
C PHE A 25 11.86 23.38 22.35
N VAL A 26 12.78 24.33 22.41
CA VAL A 26 14.23 24.08 22.45
C VAL A 26 14.73 24.20 23.89
N GLY A 27 15.17 23.08 24.46
CA GLY A 27 15.74 23.03 25.80
C GLY A 27 17.23 23.36 25.84
N SER A 28 18.01 22.88 24.87
CA SER A 28 19.43 23.21 24.76
C SER A 28 19.94 23.15 23.32
N VAL A 29 21.01 23.90 23.05
CA VAL A 29 21.75 23.85 21.78
C VAL A 29 23.22 23.59 22.09
N ASP A 30 23.77 22.51 21.54
CA ASP A 30 25.19 22.15 21.70
C ASP A 30 25.92 22.20 20.36
N ILE A 31 27.11 22.81 20.36
CA ILE A 31 28.00 22.77 19.21
C ILE A 31 29.01 21.64 19.38
N ALA A 32 29.06 20.74 18.39
CA ALA A 32 30.00 19.62 18.38
C ALA A 32 30.97 19.70 17.19
N PRO A 33 32.26 19.36 17.37
CA PRO A 33 33.20 19.25 16.25
C PRO A 33 32.70 18.27 15.17
N PRO A 34 32.97 18.53 13.88
CA PRO A 34 33.70 19.68 13.34
C PRO A 34 32.85 20.95 13.12
N GLY A 35 31.56 20.96 13.52
CA GLY A 35 30.63 22.08 13.33
C GLY A 35 29.15 21.69 13.29
N TYR A 36 28.76 20.60 13.96
CA TYR A 36 27.37 20.22 14.13
C TYR A 36 26.69 21.15 15.15
N ILE A 37 25.43 21.47 14.90
CA ILE A 37 24.54 22.18 15.82
C ILE A 37 23.48 21.18 16.25
N ASN A 38 23.57 20.69 17.49
CA ASN A 38 22.64 19.71 18.03
C ASN A 38 21.60 20.41 18.89
N PHE A 39 20.34 20.02 18.75
CA PHE A 39 19.23 20.56 19.54
C PHE A 39 18.70 19.46 20.46
N ARG A 40 18.42 19.84 21.71
CA ARG A 40 17.57 19.03 22.60
C ARG A 40 16.24 19.73 22.76
N LEU A 41 15.16 18.96 22.67
CA LEU A 41 13.83 19.48 22.96
C LEU A 41 13.72 19.78 24.46
N SER A 42 12.91 20.77 24.78
CA SER A 42 12.54 21.08 26.17
C SER A 42 11.70 19.93 26.74
N ASP A 43 12.12 19.38 27.88
CA ASP A 43 11.37 18.31 28.57
C ASP A 43 9.95 18.76 28.95
N THR A 44 9.81 20.02 29.36
CA THR A 44 8.50 20.60 29.71
C THR A 44 7.61 20.65 28.48
N TRP A 45 8.12 21.15 27.36
CA TRP A 45 7.36 21.24 26.11
C TRP A 45 6.99 19.84 25.59
N LEU A 46 7.93 18.89 25.63
CA LEU A 46 7.72 17.53 25.13
C LEU A 46 6.64 16.81 25.94
N LYS A 47 6.62 16.96 27.26
CA LYS A 47 5.55 16.40 28.12
C LYS A 47 4.19 17.01 27.82
N GLN A 48 4.13 18.34 27.61
CA GLN A 48 2.89 19.02 27.26
C GLN A 48 2.30 18.53 25.93
N GLN A 49 3.12 18.06 24.98
CA GLN A 49 2.61 17.52 23.72
C GLN A 49 1.67 16.32 23.92
N VAL A 50 1.84 15.54 24.99
CA VAL A 50 0.93 14.43 25.30
C VAL A 50 -0.47 14.94 25.60
N GLU A 51 -0.58 16.00 26.41
CA GLU A 51 -1.86 16.64 26.73
C GLU A 51 -2.49 17.26 25.48
N THR A 52 -1.69 17.93 24.65
CA THR A 52 -2.14 18.47 23.36
C THR A 52 -2.71 17.39 22.46
N ILE A 53 -1.99 16.28 22.26
CA ILE A 53 -2.42 15.16 21.41
C ILE A 53 -3.72 14.53 21.95
N ILE A 54 -3.84 14.37 23.27
CA ILE A 54 -5.06 13.84 23.88
C ILE A 54 -6.24 14.80 23.66
N ALA A 55 -6.02 16.11 23.80
CA ALA A 55 -7.06 17.13 23.63
C ALA A 55 -7.53 17.24 22.16
N GLU A 56 -6.60 17.14 21.20
CA GLU A 56 -6.88 17.19 19.77
C GLU A 56 -7.45 15.87 19.22
N GLY A 57 -7.20 14.74 19.89
CA GLY A 57 -7.70 13.43 19.50
C GLY A 57 -7.21 13.00 18.11
N GLU A 58 -8.09 12.48 17.26
CA GLU A 58 -7.73 12.03 15.91
C GLU A 58 -7.20 13.16 15.02
N SER A 59 -7.61 14.42 15.29
CA SER A 59 -7.19 15.57 14.50
C SER A 59 -5.69 15.91 14.66
N ALA A 60 -5.05 15.48 15.76
CA ALA A 60 -3.61 15.64 16.00
C ALA A 60 -2.75 14.97 14.92
N PHE A 61 -3.33 13.99 14.21
CA PHE A 61 -2.64 13.19 13.18
C PHE A 61 -3.13 13.51 11.76
N ALA A 62 -4.08 14.45 11.62
CA ALA A 62 -4.53 14.92 10.32
C ALA A 62 -3.60 16.03 9.83
N LEU A 63 -2.99 15.83 8.66
CA LEU A 63 -2.10 16.82 8.04
C LEU A 63 -2.76 17.40 6.79
N ASP A 64 -2.51 18.67 6.51
CA ASP A 64 -3.05 19.35 5.33
C ASP A 64 -2.04 19.42 4.15
N ILE A 65 -1.08 18.50 4.12
CA ILE A 65 -0.02 18.47 3.09
C ILE A 65 -0.62 18.22 1.69
N GLY A 66 -1.70 17.42 1.66
CA GLY A 66 -2.45 17.00 0.48
C GLY A 66 -3.66 17.86 0.15
N ALA A 67 -3.90 18.98 0.84
CA ALA A 67 -5.08 19.82 0.66
C ALA A 67 -5.39 20.09 -0.81
N GLY A 68 -6.62 19.77 -1.24
CA GLY A 68 -7.08 20.00 -2.61
C GLY A 68 -6.41 19.12 -3.68
N LYS A 69 -5.57 18.15 -3.30
CA LYS A 69 -4.95 17.18 -4.22
C LYS A 69 -5.67 15.85 -4.19
N ARG A 70 -5.59 15.13 -5.31
CA ARG A 70 -6.08 13.76 -5.46
C ARG A 70 -4.91 12.80 -5.54
N ALA A 71 -5.10 11.59 -5.02
CA ALA A 71 -4.18 10.48 -5.20
C ALA A 71 -4.96 9.22 -5.58
N GLN A 72 -4.46 8.47 -6.57
CA GLN A 72 -4.99 7.16 -6.91
C GLN A 72 -4.01 6.10 -6.44
N VAL A 73 -4.50 5.11 -5.70
CA VAL A 73 -3.72 3.97 -5.22
C VAL A 73 -4.33 2.71 -5.79
N GLU A 74 -3.67 2.13 -6.79
CA GLU A 74 -4.05 0.83 -7.35
C GLU A 74 -3.30 -0.29 -6.64
N PHE A 75 -4.01 -1.33 -6.19
CA PHE A 75 -3.39 -2.46 -5.51
C PHE A 75 -4.20 -3.76 -5.64
N VAL A 76 -3.55 -4.87 -5.27
CA VAL A 76 -3.96 -6.26 -5.54
C VAL A 76 -3.95 -6.62 -7.02
N SER A 77 -4.75 -5.95 -7.86
CA SER A 77 -4.85 -6.09 -9.34
C SER A 77 -4.56 -7.50 -9.85
N ALA A 78 -5.17 -8.48 -9.19
CA ALA A 78 -4.86 -9.87 -9.40
C ALA A 78 -5.68 -10.38 -10.58
N ASN A 79 -5.04 -11.06 -11.52
CA ASN A 79 -5.79 -11.72 -12.60
C ASN A 79 -6.79 -12.70 -11.98
N PRO A 80 -8.06 -12.71 -12.46
CA PRO A 80 -9.15 -13.50 -11.89
C PRO A 80 -9.11 -14.95 -12.37
N THR A 81 -7.94 -15.56 -12.25
CA THR A 81 -7.60 -16.88 -12.78
C THR A 81 -7.44 -17.93 -11.68
N GLY A 82 -7.95 -17.60 -10.50
CA GLY A 82 -7.97 -18.48 -9.33
C GLY A 82 -8.10 -17.68 -8.04
N PRO A 83 -8.21 -18.39 -6.90
CA PRO A 83 -8.30 -17.78 -5.58
C PRO A 83 -7.13 -16.83 -5.26
N LEU A 84 -7.39 -15.85 -4.41
CA LEU A 84 -6.33 -14.99 -3.88
C LEU A 84 -5.41 -15.79 -2.96
N THR A 85 -4.11 -15.69 -3.22
CA THR A 85 -3.07 -16.31 -2.38
C THR A 85 -2.53 -15.31 -1.36
N VAL A 86 -1.89 -15.81 -0.30
CA VAL A 86 -1.23 -14.97 0.73
C VAL A 86 -0.24 -13.97 0.13
N GLY A 87 0.46 -14.36 -0.95
CA GLY A 87 1.35 -13.46 -1.69
C GLY A 87 0.64 -12.24 -2.26
N ARG A 88 -0.59 -12.41 -2.77
CA ARG A 88 -1.43 -11.31 -3.28
C ARG A 88 -1.99 -10.45 -2.13
N THR A 89 -2.23 -11.03 -0.95
CA THR A 89 -2.66 -10.30 0.25
C THR A 89 -1.63 -9.27 0.72
N ARG A 90 -0.33 -9.55 0.57
CA ARG A 90 0.73 -8.57 0.89
C ARG A 90 0.57 -7.27 0.09
N GLY A 91 0.31 -7.38 -1.21
CA GLY A 91 0.01 -6.21 -2.05
C GLY A 91 -1.23 -5.46 -1.59
N GLY A 92 -2.25 -6.20 -1.14
CA GLY A 92 -3.43 -5.69 -0.42
C GLY A 92 -3.09 -4.78 0.75
N VAL A 93 -2.33 -5.31 1.71
CA VAL A 93 -1.97 -4.61 2.96
C VAL A 93 -1.14 -3.36 2.69
N ILE A 94 -0.15 -3.45 1.79
CA ILE A 94 0.71 -2.32 1.44
C ILE A 94 -0.10 -1.21 0.77
N GLY A 95 -0.96 -1.57 -0.19
CA GLY A 95 -1.80 -0.63 -0.91
C GLY A 95 -2.79 0.09 0.02
N ASP A 96 -3.51 -0.65 0.86
CA ASP A 96 -4.46 -0.04 1.79
C ASP A 96 -3.75 0.84 2.84
N SER A 97 -2.62 0.40 3.38
CA SER A 97 -1.83 1.20 4.32
C SER A 97 -1.34 2.50 3.67
N THR A 98 -0.89 2.44 2.42
CA THR A 98 -0.46 3.63 1.67
C THR A 98 -1.63 4.59 1.45
N ALA A 99 -2.80 4.07 1.07
CA ALA A 99 -4.00 4.87 0.88
C ALA A 99 -4.43 5.57 2.19
N ARG A 100 -4.40 4.86 3.32
CA ARG A 100 -4.70 5.43 4.66
C ARG A 100 -3.72 6.54 5.06
N VAL A 101 -2.43 6.36 4.78
CA VAL A 101 -1.42 7.40 5.05
C VAL A 101 -1.67 8.65 4.20
N LEU A 102 -2.05 8.48 2.93
CA LEU A 102 -2.39 9.60 2.06
C LEU A 102 -3.67 10.33 2.51
N GLU A 103 -4.68 9.60 2.98
CA GLU A 103 -5.89 10.20 3.57
C GLU A 103 -5.55 11.00 4.84
N ALA A 104 -4.75 10.43 5.74
CA ALA A 104 -4.26 11.12 6.93
C ALA A 104 -3.42 12.36 6.57
N ALA A 105 -2.77 12.35 5.40
CA ALA A 105 -2.04 13.50 4.86
C ALA A 105 -2.92 14.51 4.10
N GLY A 106 -4.25 14.35 4.09
CA GLY A 106 -5.20 15.32 3.54
C GLY A 106 -5.52 15.14 2.04
N TYR A 107 -5.08 14.05 1.42
CA TYR A 107 -5.40 13.78 0.01
C TYR A 107 -6.83 13.24 -0.14
N LYS A 108 -7.50 13.60 -1.25
CA LYS A 108 -8.68 12.86 -1.72
C LYS A 108 -8.23 11.59 -2.42
N VAL A 109 -8.27 10.47 -1.70
CA VAL A 109 -7.75 9.18 -2.19
C VAL A 109 -8.82 8.37 -2.92
N GLU A 110 -8.43 7.81 -4.05
CA GLU A 110 -9.18 6.83 -4.84
C GLU A 110 -8.43 5.50 -4.81
N ARG A 111 -9.10 4.43 -4.38
CA ARG A 111 -8.53 3.08 -4.30
C ARG A 111 -9.04 2.28 -5.48
N GLU A 112 -8.12 1.78 -6.29
CA GLU A 112 -8.45 1.07 -7.53
C GLU A 112 -8.03 -0.40 -7.46
N TYR A 113 -8.86 -1.25 -8.07
CA TYR A 113 -8.57 -2.67 -8.29
C TYR A 113 -8.72 -2.93 -9.78
N TYR A 114 -7.60 -3.15 -10.48
CA TYR A 114 -7.67 -3.48 -11.89
C TYR A 114 -8.07 -4.95 -12.07
N PHE A 115 -9.27 -5.16 -12.63
CA PHE A 115 -9.81 -6.48 -12.94
C PHE A 115 -9.59 -6.83 -14.41
N ASN A 116 -8.53 -7.59 -14.69
CA ASN A 116 -8.23 -8.03 -16.05
C ASN A 116 -9.09 -9.24 -16.46
N ASN A 117 -10.25 -8.98 -17.04
CA ASN A 117 -11.19 -9.99 -17.51
C ASN A 117 -11.03 -10.37 -19.00
N ALA A 118 -9.91 -10.03 -19.61
CA ALA A 118 -9.66 -10.28 -21.02
C ALA A 118 -8.34 -11.01 -21.28
N GLY A 119 -8.16 -11.46 -22.53
CA GLY A 119 -6.90 -12.02 -23.01
C GLY A 119 -6.75 -13.53 -22.82
N ARG A 120 -5.50 -14.00 -23.02
CA ARG A 120 -5.18 -15.43 -23.11
C ARG A 120 -5.48 -16.18 -21.81
N GLN A 121 -5.17 -15.60 -20.67
CA GLN A 121 -5.41 -16.24 -19.38
C GLN A 121 -6.90 -16.52 -19.13
N MET A 122 -7.78 -15.59 -19.51
CA MET A 122 -9.24 -15.80 -19.38
C MET A 122 -9.77 -16.86 -20.33
N ARG A 123 -9.27 -16.91 -21.57
CA ARG A 123 -9.62 -18.00 -22.52
C ARG A 123 -9.16 -19.35 -22.00
N ASN A 124 -7.94 -19.44 -21.49
CA ASN A 124 -7.37 -20.65 -20.90
C ASN A 124 -8.20 -21.12 -19.69
N LEU A 125 -8.61 -20.19 -18.81
CA LEU A 125 -9.49 -20.47 -17.68
C LEU A 125 -10.85 -21.00 -18.14
N GLY A 126 -11.48 -20.33 -19.10
CA GLY A 126 -12.75 -20.77 -19.68
C GLY A 126 -12.67 -22.15 -20.32
N ASN A 127 -11.61 -22.43 -21.08
CA ASN A 127 -11.38 -23.74 -21.68
C ASN A 127 -11.17 -24.84 -20.61
N SER A 128 -10.45 -24.52 -19.54
CA SER A 128 -10.23 -25.45 -18.42
C SER A 128 -11.54 -25.75 -17.68
N LEU A 129 -12.35 -24.71 -17.43
CA LEU A 129 -13.67 -24.86 -16.83
C LEU A 129 -14.62 -25.66 -17.72
N ARG A 130 -14.60 -25.43 -19.04
CA ARG A 130 -15.40 -26.21 -20.01
C ARG A 130 -15.07 -27.70 -19.93
N LEU A 131 -13.79 -28.07 -19.90
CA LEU A 131 -13.40 -29.47 -19.77
C LEU A 131 -13.85 -30.08 -18.43
N ARG A 132 -13.70 -29.35 -17.31
CA ARG A 132 -14.22 -29.78 -16.01
C ARG A 132 -15.75 -29.93 -16.00
N TYR A 133 -16.46 -29.05 -16.68
CA TYR A 133 -17.91 -29.12 -16.84
C TYR A 133 -18.35 -30.35 -17.64
N LEU A 134 -17.68 -30.68 -18.75
CA LEU A 134 -17.95 -31.91 -19.50
C LEU A 134 -17.65 -33.17 -18.66
N GLN A 135 -16.58 -33.16 -17.85
CA GLN A 135 -16.30 -34.24 -16.88
C GLN A 135 -17.42 -34.39 -15.85
N ALA A 136 -17.93 -33.27 -15.31
CA ALA A 136 -19.03 -33.26 -14.34
C ALA A 136 -20.35 -33.79 -14.93
N LEU A 137 -20.56 -33.63 -16.25
CA LEU A 137 -21.66 -34.25 -17.00
C LEU A 137 -21.44 -35.75 -17.30
N GLY A 138 -20.33 -36.33 -16.88
CA GLY A 138 -19.99 -37.74 -17.11
C GLY A 138 -19.36 -38.02 -18.48
N ARG A 139 -18.96 -37.00 -19.25
CA ARG A 139 -18.24 -37.22 -20.52
C ARG A 139 -16.77 -37.56 -20.25
N THR A 140 -16.23 -38.51 -20.99
CA THR A 140 -14.81 -38.87 -20.93
C THR A 140 -13.98 -37.86 -21.72
N VAL A 141 -13.55 -36.80 -21.05
CA VAL A 141 -12.59 -35.81 -21.59
C VAL A 141 -11.42 -35.64 -20.64
N GLU A 142 -10.22 -35.49 -21.20
CA GLU A 142 -9.00 -35.24 -20.44
C GLU A 142 -8.74 -33.74 -20.31
N LEU A 143 -8.24 -33.32 -19.16
CA LEU A 143 -7.69 -31.97 -18.97
C LEU A 143 -6.20 -32.04 -19.27
N PRO A 144 -5.70 -31.39 -20.34
CA PRO A 144 -4.28 -31.42 -20.66
C PRO A 144 -3.43 -30.89 -19.50
N ASP A 145 -2.31 -31.57 -19.23
CA ASP A 145 -1.34 -31.17 -18.21
C ASP A 145 -0.26 -30.27 -18.84
N ASP A 146 -0.67 -29.09 -19.29
CA ASP A 146 0.22 -28.07 -19.83
C ASP A 146 -0.14 -26.66 -19.31
N ASP A 147 0.77 -25.70 -19.51
CA ASP A 147 0.65 -24.32 -19.01
C ASP A 147 -0.51 -23.52 -19.62
N SER A 148 -1.21 -24.06 -20.63
CA SER A 148 -2.39 -23.45 -21.23
C SER A 148 -3.69 -23.80 -20.51
N PHE A 149 -3.66 -24.70 -19.53
CA PHE A 149 -4.83 -25.09 -18.73
C PHE A 149 -4.61 -24.89 -17.22
N TYR A 150 -5.67 -24.44 -16.56
CA TYR A 150 -5.72 -24.29 -15.11
C TYR A 150 -6.10 -25.62 -14.47
N GLN A 151 -5.24 -26.11 -13.58
CA GLN A 151 -5.41 -27.41 -12.89
C GLN A 151 -6.11 -27.31 -11.53
N GLY A 152 -6.50 -26.10 -11.11
CA GLY A 152 -7.01 -25.85 -9.77
C GLY A 152 -8.29 -26.63 -9.46
N LYS A 153 -8.33 -27.28 -8.28
CA LYS A 153 -9.50 -28.06 -7.81
C LYS A 153 -10.77 -27.23 -7.71
N TYR A 154 -10.65 -25.92 -7.49
CA TYR A 154 -11.77 -24.98 -7.46
C TYR A 154 -12.62 -25.00 -8.75
N LEU A 155 -12.04 -25.39 -9.89
CA LEU A 155 -12.78 -25.53 -11.15
C LEU A 155 -13.74 -26.72 -11.15
N ILE A 156 -13.49 -27.74 -10.32
CA ILE A 156 -14.39 -28.89 -10.16
C ILE A 156 -15.66 -28.42 -9.45
N ASP A 157 -15.52 -27.60 -8.41
CA ASP A 157 -16.66 -27.03 -7.68
C ASP A 157 -17.50 -26.15 -8.60
N PHE A 158 -16.86 -25.24 -9.35
CA PHE A 158 -17.54 -24.40 -10.34
C PHE A 158 -18.23 -25.20 -11.45
N ALA A 159 -17.60 -26.28 -11.93
CA ALA A 159 -18.21 -27.17 -12.92
C ALA A 159 -19.48 -27.85 -12.36
N ASN A 160 -19.42 -28.37 -11.14
CA ASN A 160 -20.57 -28.98 -10.48
C ASN A 160 -21.71 -27.97 -10.27
N ASP A 161 -21.38 -26.73 -9.89
CA ASP A 161 -22.38 -25.68 -9.73
C ASP A 161 -23.00 -25.26 -11.06
N LEU A 162 -22.22 -25.20 -12.14
CA LEU A 162 -22.74 -25.00 -13.49
C LEU A 162 -23.67 -26.13 -13.94
N VAL A 163 -23.36 -27.40 -13.64
CA VAL A 163 -24.27 -28.52 -13.96
C VAL A 163 -25.58 -28.39 -13.18
N LYS A 164 -25.53 -28.01 -11.90
CA LYS A 164 -26.74 -27.77 -11.09
C LYS A 164 -27.59 -26.62 -11.66
N GLU A 165 -26.97 -25.53 -12.12
CA GLU A 165 -27.67 -24.34 -12.59
C GLU A 165 -28.17 -24.49 -14.05
N ARG A 166 -27.38 -25.15 -14.91
CA ARG A 166 -27.55 -25.13 -16.37
C ARG A 166 -27.75 -26.50 -17.00
N GLY A 167 -27.71 -27.58 -16.22
CA GLY A 167 -27.83 -28.94 -16.77
C GLY A 167 -26.70 -29.21 -17.75
N ASP A 168 -27.03 -29.61 -18.98
CA ASP A 168 -26.10 -29.83 -20.09
C ASP A 168 -26.13 -28.71 -21.16
N ALA A 169 -26.85 -27.62 -20.93
CA ALA A 169 -27.11 -26.58 -21.94
C ALA A 169 -25.86 -25.85 -22.48
N LEU A 170 -24.73 -25.92 -21.78
CA LEU A 170 -23.45 -25.33 -22.17
C LEU A 170 -22.45 -26.35 -22.75
N ALA A 171 -22.89 -27.56 -23.07
CA ALA A 171 -22.01 -28.66 -23.45
C ALA A 171 -21.51 -28.61 -24.91
N ASP A 172 -22.14 -27.77 -25.75
CA ASP A 172 -21.81 -27.60 -27.16
C ASP A 172 -21.00 -26.32 -27.40
#